data_AF-A0A6N9B9U1-F1
#
_entry.id   AF-A0A6N9B9U1-F1
#
_cell.length_a   1.000
_cell.length_b   1.000
_cell.length_c   1.000
_cell.angle_alpha   90.00
_cell.angle_beta   90.00
_cell.angle_gamma   90.00
#
_symmetry.space_group_name_H-M   'P 1'
#
loop_
_entity.id
_entity.type
_entity.pdbx_description
1 polymer ?
#
loop_
_entity_poly.entity_id
_entity_poly.type
_entity_poly.pdbx_seq_one_letter_code
_entity_poly.pdbx_strand_id
1 'polypeptide(L)' 'EQTINSKSLEKAGAAIVLGENILKPELMSEAIVSILGNPEKARQMAATSKSLGVADAAKRLGDLVDNPKDGAKN' A
#
# COMPACT_ATOMS: atom_id res chain seq x y z
N GLU A 1 -8.76 -1.18 7.53
CA GLU A 1 -7.79 -2.08 6.88
C GLU A 1 -7.34 -1.54 5.51
N GLN A 2 -8.07 -1.75 4.40
CA GLN A 2 -7.59 -1.39 3.04
C GLN A 2 -7.15 0.08 2.90
N THR A 3 -7.90 1.02 3.47
CA THR A 3 -7.60 2.45 3.37
C THR A 3 -6.32 2.88 4.08
N ILE A 4 -5.90 2.19 5.14
CA ILE A 4 -4.72 2.61 5.94
C ILE A 4 -3.43 2.16 5.24
N ASN A 5 -3.38 0.91 4.77
CA ASN A 5 -2.24 0.39 4.00
C ASN A 5 -2.07 1.14 2.68
N SER A 6 -3.18 1.50 2.02
CA SER A 6 -3.14 2.29 0.79
C SER A 6 -2.66 3.72 1.05
N LYS A 7 -3.12 4.39 2.12
CA LYS A 7 -2.68 5.75 2.46
C LYS A 7 -1.21 5.83 2.86
N SER A 8 -0.67 4.83 3.56
CA SER A 8 0.75 4.83 3.94
C SER A 8 1.66 4.66 2.72
N LEU A 9 1.28 3.82 1.76
CA LEU A 9 1.96 3.68 0.47
C LEU A 9 1.88 4.97 -0.36
N GLU A 10 0.70 5.59 -0.45
CA GLU A 10 0.51 6.85 -1.18
C GLU A 10 1.36 7.98 -0.60
N LYS A 11 1.32 8.16 0.72
CA LYS A 11 2.09 9.19 1.40
C LYS A 11 3.60 9.04 1.20
N ALA A 12 4.07 7.80 1.09
CA ALA A 12 5.48 7.52 0.80
C ALA A 12 5.82 7.63 -0.69
N GLY A 13 4.86 7.88 -1.57
CA GLY A 13 5.07 7.90 -3.02
C GLY A 13 5.31 6.50 -3.61
N ALA A 14 4.87 5.45 -2.92
CA ALA A 14 4.96 4.07 -3.37
C ALA A 14 3.76 3.64 -4.22
N ALA A 15 2.60 4.32 -4.09
CA ALA A 15 1.38 3.98 -4.81
C ALA A 15 0.58 5.22 -5.21
N ILE A 16 -0.29 5.07 -6.20
CA ILE A 16 -1.41 5.99 -6.47
C ILE A 16 -2.67 5.32 -5.93
N VAL A 17 -3.45 6.01 -5.10
CA VAL A 17 -4.69 5.45 -4.54
C VAL A 17 -5.90 6.01 -5.26
N LEU A 18 -6.67 5.13 -5.87
CA LEU A 18 -7.98 5.46 -6.43
C LEU A 18 -9.04 5.09 -5.40
N GLY A 19 -9.79 6.08 -4.91
CA GLY A 19 -10.91 5.83 -4.01
C GLY A 19 -12.01 5.05 -4.72
N GLU A 20 -12.67 4.12 -4.01
CA GLU A 20 -13.73 3.28 -4.58
C GLU A 20 -14.88 4.11 -5.17
N ASN A 21 -15.20 5.24 -4.52
CA ASN A 21 -16.25 6.16 -4.95
C ASN A 21 -15.95 6.87 -6.29
N ILE A 22 -14.70 6.87 -6.73
CA ILE A 22 -14.26 7.52 -7.97
C ILE A 22 -13.67 6.54 -8.98
N LEU A 23 -13.57 5.25 -8.65
CA LEU A 23 -12.93 4.26 -9.52
C LEU A 23 -13.71 4.11 -10.84
N LYS A 24 -13.05 4.45 -11.94
CA LYS A 24 -13.56 4.32 -13.31
C LYS A 24 -12.44 3.80 -14.23
N PRO A 25 -12.77 3.08 -15.32
CA PRO A 25 -11.78 2.54 -16.24
C PRO A 25 -10.80 3.60 -16.77
N GLU A 26 -11.28 4.83 -17.02
CA GLU A 26 -10.48 5.93 -17.54
C GLU A 26 -9.41 6.36 -16.53
N LEU A 27 -9.80 6.56 -15.27
CA LEU A 27 -8.89 6.96 -14.19
C LEU A 27 -7.87 5.85 -13.86
N MET A 28 -8.29 4.58 -13.96
CA MET A 28 -7.38 3.45 -13.82
C MET A 28 -6.34 3.43 -14.95
N SER A 29 -6.77 3.62 -16.19
CA SER A 29 -5.90 3.68 -17.36
C SER A 29 -4.91 4.84 -17.27
N GLU A 30 -5.39 6.03 -16.90
CA GLU A 30 -4.55 7.21 -16.68
C GLU A 30 -3.49 6.98 -15.60
N ALA A 31 -3.86 6.35 -14.48
CA ALA A 31 -2.92 6.02 -13.42
C ALA A 31 -1.81 5.09 -13.94
N ILE A 32 -2.18 4.02 -14.68
CA ILE A 32 -1.23 3.07 -15.27
C ILE A 32 -0.30 3.79 -16.26
N VAL A 33 -0.84 4.58 -17.19
CA VAL A 33 -0.05 5.33 -18.17
C VAL A 33 0.88 6.32 -17.48
N SER A 34 0.43 6.99 -16.41
CA SER A 34 1.26 7.94 -15.67
C SER A 34 2.48 7.29 -15.01
N ILE A 35 2.39 6.00 -14.67
CA ILE A 35 3.48 5.23 -14.05
C ILE A 35 4.36 4.66 -15.15
N LEU A 36 3.79 3.90 -16.09
CA LEU A 36 4.55 3.17 -17.11
C LEU A 36 5.14 4.09 -18.19
N GLY A 37 4.50 5.23 -18.46
CA GLY A 37 5.01 6.27 -19.36
C GLY A 37 6.15 7.10 -18.77
N ASN A 38 6.49 6.92 -17.49
CA ASN A 38 7.60 7.60 -16.83
C ASN A 38 8.50 6.57 -16.10
N PRO A 39 9.56 6.09 -16.75
CA PRO A 39 10.47 5.09 -16.18
C PRO A 39 11.11 5.52 -14.84
N GLU A 40 11.36 6.82 -14.65
CA GLU A 40 11.91 7.32 -13.38
C GLU A 40 10.90 7.15 -12.25
N LYS A 41 9.65 7.58 -12.49
CA LYS A 41 8.56 7.41 -11.53
C LYS A 41 8.33 5.94 -11.20
N ALA A 42 8.32 5.06 -12.22
CA ALA A 42 8.16 3.62 -12.00
C ALA A 42 9.28 3.04 -11.12
N ARG A 43 10.54 3.41 -11.38
CA ARG A 43 11.68 2.96 -10.56
C ARG A 43 11.59 3.47 -9.12
N GLN A 44 11.27 4.74 -8.93
CA GLN A 44 11.12 5.33 -7.60
C GLN A 44 10.00 4.66 -6.82
N MET A 45 8.82 4.49 -7.42
CA MET A 45 7.68 3.83 -6.77
C MET A 45 8.00 2.39 -6.40
N ALA A 46 8.69 1.63 -7.27
CA ALA A 46 9.09 0.26 -6.99
C ALA A 46 10.12 0.19 -5.84
N ALA A 47 11.13 1.07 -5.84
CA ALA A 47 12.12 1.15 -4.78
C ALA A 47 11.48 1.49 -3.44
N THR A 48 10.60 2.50 -3.40
CA THR A 48 9.92 2.89 -2.17
C THR A 48 8.98 1.79 -1.68
N SER A 49 8.18 1.18 -2.57
CA SER A 49 7.33 0.03 -2.23
C SER A 49 8.12 -1.11 -1.59
N LYS A 50 9.30 -1.42 -2.14
CA LYS A 50 10.20 -2.45 -1.61
C LYS A 50 10.74 -2.07 -0.23
N SER A 51 11.06 -0.80 0.02
CA SER A 51 11.53 -0.33 1.33
C SER A 51 10.44 -0.32 2.41
N LEU A 52 9.16 -0.20 2.02
CA LEU A 52 8.02 -0.22 2.94
C LEU A 52 7.56 -1.64 3.26
N GLY A 53 7.90 -2.62 2.42
CA GLY A 53 7.70 -4.02 2.71
C GLY A 53 8.47 -4.41 3.97
N VAL A 54 7.77 -4.49 5.11
CA VAL A 54 8.33 -5.03 6.35
C VAL A 54 8.63 -6.50 6.09
N ALA A 55 9.91 -6.90 6.04
CA ALA A 55 10.32 -8.30 5.94
C ALA A 55 9.70 -9.20 7.03
N ASP A 56 9.23 -8.57 8.10
CA ASP A 56 8.64 -9.15 9.31
C ASP A 56 7.10 -9.09 9.34
N ALA A 57 6.42 -8.63 8.28
CA ALA A 57 4.95 -8.50 8.28
C ALA A 57 4.24 -9.84 8.52
N ALA A 58 4.75 -10.93 7.92
CA ALA A 58 4.24 -12.27 8.15
C ALA A 58 4.50 -12.76 9.58
N LYS A 59 5.67 -12.43 10.15
CA LYS A 59 6.01 -12.78 11.53
C LYS A 59 5.16 -12.01 12.53
N ARG A 60 4.96 -10.70 12.33
CA ARG A 60 4.11 -9.86 13.19
C ARG A 60 2.65 -10.29 13.15
N LEU A 61 2.16 -10.73 11.98
CA LEU A 61 0.83 -11.33 11.87
C LEU A 61 0.78 -12.70 12.59
N GLY A 62 1.85 -13.50 12.49
CA GLY A 62 2.01 -14.74 13.26
C GLY A 62 2.00 -14.50 14.76
N ASP A 63 2.81 -13.56 15.25
CA ASP A 63 2.90 -13.18 16.67
C ASP A 63 1.56 -12.66 17.22
N LEU A 64 0.73 -12.01 16.38
CA LEU A 64 -0.62 -11.56 16.73
C LEU A 64 -1.62 -12.70 16.85
N VAL A 65 -1.47 -13.75 16.04
CA VAL A 65 -2.31 -14.96 16.06
C VAL A 65 -1.87 -15.91 17.19
N ASP A 66 -0.57 -15.97 17.47
CA ASP A 66 0.01 -16.84 18.50
C ASP A 66 -0.10 -16.27 19.91
N ASN A 67 -0.40 -14.97 20.08
CA ASN A 67 -0.55 -14.33 21.39
C ASN A 67 -1.82 -13.45 21.50
N PRO A 68 -3.03 -14.05 21.59
CA PRO A 68 -4.30 -13.33 21.61
C PRO A 68 -4.66 -12.67 22.96
N LYS A 69 -3.69 -12.07 23.66
CA LYS A 69 -3.96 -11.31 24.89
C LYS A 69 -3.64 -9.83 24.71
N ASP A 70 -4.66 -9.08 24.29
CA ASP A 70 -5.14 -7.86 24.97
C ASP A 70 -6.11 -7.05 24.07
N GLY A 71 -7.21 -7.70 23.66
CA GLY A 71 -8.38 -7.03 23.05
C GLY A 71 -9.54 -6.81 24.02
N ALA A 72 -9.33 -7.00 25.32
CA ALA A 72 -10.34 -6.77 26.34
C ALA A 72 -9.70 -6.11 27.56
N LYS A 73 -9.72 -4.78 27.59
CA LYS A 73 -10.12 -3.97 28.77
C LYS A 73 -10.03 -2.48 28.46
N ASN A 74 -11.22 -1.87 28.55
CA ASN A 74 -11.56 -0.47 28.79
C ASN A 74 -11.44 0.51 27.62
#